data_AF-H3APR2-F1
#
_entry.id   AF-H3APR2-F1
#
_cell.length_a   1.000
_cell.length_b   1.000
_cell.length_c   1.000
_cell.angle_alpha   90.00
_cell.angle_beta   90.00
_cell.angle_gamma   90.00
#
_symmetry.space_group_name_H-M   'P 1'
#
loop_
_entity.id
_entity.type
_entity.pdbx_description
1 polymer ?
#
loop_
_entity_poly.entity_id
_entity_poly.type
_entity_poly.pdbx_seq_one_letter_code
_entity_poly.pdbx_strand_id
1 'polypeptide(L)'
;MYTFVVRDENSSVYAEVSKMLLFTGQWKRLKKDNPRFNLMLGERNRLPFGRLGHEPGLVQLVNYYRGADKLCRKASLVKLIKTSPELAESCTWFPESYMIYPTNLNTPVAPARNGLHHLKNNPRTDEREVFLASYNRRKESSEGNVWIAKSSAGAKGEGILISSDATELLNFIDNQGQVHVIQKYLERPLLLEPGHRKFDIRSWVLVDHHYNIYLYKEGVLRTSSEPYNCLNFRDKTCHLTNHCIQKELSENYGKYEEGNEMFFEDFNQYLTNCKNTSLEGSILPQIKHIIRSCLVCIEPAISTKHLSYQSFQLFGFDFMVDEDLKVWLIEVNGAPACAQKLYAELCQGIVDVAISSVFPLGDLPQKPSQQSVFIKL
;
A
#
# COMPACT_ATOMS: atom_id res chain seq x y z
N MET A 1 -12.10 22.06 24.62
CA MET A 1 -11.20 22.32 23.48
C MET A 1 -10.18 21.22 23.44
N TYR A 2 -10.10 20.48 22.34
CA TYR A 2 -9.15 19.37 22.16
C TYR A 2 -7.78 19.89 21.75
N THR A 3 -6.72 19.11 21.97
CA THR A 3 -5.35 19.48 21.62
C THR A 3 -4.67 18.42 20.76
N PHE A 4 -3.82 18.85 19.83
CA PHE A 4 -3.07 17.92 18.99
C PHE A 4 -1.63 18.36 18.74
N VAL A 5 -0.76 17.40 18.41
CA VAL A 5 0.63 17.63 18.01
C VAL A 5 0.88 17.10 16.60
N VAL A 6 1.77 17.76 15.87
CA VAL A 6 2.24 17.34 14.53
C VAL A 6 3.72 17.03 14.64
N ARG A 7 4.11 15.84 14.17
CA ARG A 7 5.50 15.33 14.23
C ARG A 7 6.01 14.83 12.88
N ASP A 8 5.14 14.72 11.86
CA ASP A 8 5.51 14.56 10.46
C ASP A 8 5.05 15.77 9.63
N GLU A 9 5.94 16.75 9.46
CA GLU A 9 5.67 17.94 8.63
C GLU A 9 5.69 17.61 7.11
N ASN A 10 6.16 16.43 6.71
CA ASN A 10 6.23 16.01 5.31
C ASN A 10 4.97 15.26 4.84
N SER A 11 3.98 15.05 5.72
CA SER A 11 2.72 14.41 5.34
C SER A 11 1.76 15.43 4.73
N SER A 12 1.50 15.31 3.43
CA SER A 12 0.51 16.15 2.75
C SER A 12 -0.91 15.93 3.28
N VAL A 13 -1.28 14.67 3.53
CA VAL A 13 -2.61 14.29 4.08
C VAL A 13 -2.81 14.90 5.47
N TYR A 14 -1.86 14.68 6.38
CA TYR A 14 -2.01 15.13 7.76
C TYR A 14 -1.74 16.63 7.94
N ALA A 15 -1.05 17.28 6.99
CA ALA A 15 -1.02 18.74 6.91
C ALA A 15 -2.42 19.30 6.62
N GLU A 16 -3.18 18.69 5.70
CA GLU A 16 -4.54 19.14 5.39
C GLU A 16 -5.53 18.83 6.53
N VAL A 17 -5.45 17.63 7.12
CA VAL A 17 -6.21 17.30 8.34
C VAL A 17 -5.90 18.31 9.46
N SER A 18 -4.63 18.68 9.67
CA SER A 18 -4.26 19.69 10.67
C SER A 18 -4.93 21.04 10.41
N LYS A 19 -5.06 21.48 9.15
CA LYS A 19 -5.75 22.74 8.82
C LYS A 19 -7.24 22.62 9.12
N MET A 20 -7.87 21.51 8.74
CA MET A 20 -9.29 21.25 8.98
C MET A 20 -9.62 21.25 10.47
N LEU A 21 -8.81 20.59 11.31
CA LEU A 21 -9.00 20.59 12.76
C LEU A 21 -8.97 22.02 13.33
N LEU A 22 -7.97 22.84 12.93
CA LEU A 22 -7.87 24.22 13.39
C LEU A 22 -9.07 25.07 12.95
N PHE A 23 -9.57 24.86 11.73
CA PHE A 23 -10.73 25.58 11.19
C PHE A 23 -12.01 25.35 12.00
N THR A 24 -12.14 24.23 12.70
CA THR A 24 -13.30 23.98 13.58
C THR A 24 -13.41 24.95 14.76
N GLY A 25 -12.31 25.62 15.15
CA GLY A 25 -12.24 26.42 16.38
C GLY A 25 -12.26 25.62 17.69
N GLN A 26 -12.40 24.28 17.63
CA GLN A 26 -12.48 23.40 18.80
C GLN A 26 -11.17 22.64 19.08
N TRP A 27 -10.18 22.78 18.19
CA TRP A 27 -8.86 22.16 18.29
C TRP A 27 -7.74 23.19 18.39
N LYS A 28 -6.73 22.88 19.19
CA LYS A 28 -5.51 23.68 19.34
C LYS A 28 -4.26 22.85 19.05
N ARG A 29 -3.41 23.33 18.14
CA ARG A 29 -2.08 22.74 17.89
C ARG A 29 -1.13 23.13 19.03
N LEU A 30 -0.46 22.14 19.62
CA LEU A 30 0.57 22.31 20.62
C LEU A 30 1.97 22.20 20.01
N LYS A 31 3.00 22.56 20.79
CA LYS A 31 4.39 22.25 20.45
C LYS A 31 4.56 20.72 20.34
N LYS A 32 5.34 20.27 19.36
CA LYS A 32 5.51 18.85 18.99
C LYS A 32 5.91 17.89 20.13
N ASP A 33 6.56 18.41 21.17
CA ASP A 33 7.06 17.65 22.32
C ASP A 33 6.23 17.86 23.60
N ASN A 34 5.13 18.63 23.54
CA ASN A 34 4.21 18.73 24.66
C ASN A 34 3.47 17.40 24.82
N PRO A 35 3.52 16.74 26.00
CA PRO A 35 2.91 15.42 26.18
C PRO A 35 1.38 15.47 26.39
N ARG A 36 0.83 16.62 26.78
CA ARG A 36 -0.61 16.79 27.08
C ARG A 36 -1.45 17.06 25.83
N PHE A 37 -1.49 16.09 24.93
CA PHE A 37 -2.31 16.10 23.71
C PHE A 37 -3.42 15.04 23.74
N ASN A 38 -4.50 15.29 23.00
CA ASN A 38 -5.52 14.31 22.66
C ASN A 38 -5.15 13.53 21.39
N LEU A 39 -4.63 14.20 20.36
CA LEU A 39 -4.30 13.60 19.07
C LEU A 39 -2.82 13.79 18.71
N MET A 40 -2.17 12.72 18.28
CA MET A 40 -0.82 12.75 17.71
C MET A 40 -0.87 12.43 16.22
N LEU A 41 -0.47 13.42 15.40
CA LEU A 41 -0.13 13.22 14.00
C LEU A 41 1.37 12.89 13.93
N GLY A 42 1.69 11.61 14.13
CA GLY A 42 3.02 11.10 14.46
C GLY A 42 4.00 11.00 13.30
N GLU A 43 5.28 10.87 13.66
CA GLU A 43 6.40 10.62 12.75
C GLU A 43 6.35 9.23 12.10
N ARG A 44 6.78 9.12 10.84
CA ARG A 44 6.76 7.85 10.08
C ARG A 44 7.66 6.75 10.65
N ASN A 45 8.75 7.15 11.31
CA ASN A 45 9.78 6.24 11.80
C ASN A 45 9.98 6.46 13.30
N ARG A 46 10.09 5.36 14.06
CA ARG A 46 10.38 5.37 15.51
C ARG A 46 9.39 6.19 16.34
N LEU A 47 8.10 6.19 15.96
CA LEU A 47 7.04 6.79 16.75
C LEU A 47 7.05 6.22 18.19
N PRO A 48 7.11 7.06 19.23
CA PRO A 48 7.23 6.64 20.63
C PRO A 48 5.91 6.11 21.23
N PHE A 49 5.35 5.03 20.67
CA PHE A 49 4.10 4.41 21.14
C PHE A 49 4.08 4.12 22.64
N GLY A 50 5.23 3.74 23.23
CA GLY A 50 5.33 3.45 24.66
C GLY A 50 5.18 4.65 25.59
N ARG A 51 5.04 5.87 25.05
CA ARG A 51 4.73 7.08 25.83
C ARG A 51 3.24 7.45 25.78
N LEU A 52 2.45 6.75 24.98
CA LEU A 52 1.03 7.06 24.78
C LEU A 52 0.16 6.36 25.85
N GLY A 53 -0.94 7.02 26.23
CA GLY A 53 -1.93 6.48 27.18
C GLY A 53 -1.52 6.59 28.65
N HIS A 54 -0.54 7.43 28.97
CA HIS A 54 -0.02 7.60 30.34
C HIS A 54 -0.31 8.98 30.94
N GLU A 55 -1.01 9.86 30.23
CA GLU A 55 -1.39 11.19 30.71
C GLU A 55 -2.75 11.14 31.44
N PRO A 56 -2.80 11.40 32.75
CA PRO A 56 -4.05 11.34 33.51
C PRO A 56 -5.10 12.32 32.99
N GLY A 57 -6.33 11.84 32.79
CA GLY A 57 -7.46 12.65 32.32
C GLY A 57 -7.46 12.96 30.82
N LEU A 58 -6.57 12.37 30.03
CA LEU A 58 -6.53 12.56 28.58
C LEU A 58 -6.73 11.23 27.83
N VAL A 59 -7.77 11.18 27.00
CA VAL A 59 -7.87 10.17 25.94
C VAL A 59 -6.87 10.54 24.85
N GLN A 60 -5.99 9.60 24.50
CA GLN A 60 -4.95 9.78 23.48
C GLN A 60 -5.21 8.89 22.25
N LEU A 61 -5.16 9.50 21.07
CA LEU A 61 -5.33 8.89 19.76
C LEU A 61 -4.09 9.18 18.90
N VAL A 62 -3.64 8.20 18.12
CA VAL A 62 -2.52 8.35 17.18
C VAL A 62 -2.87 7.83 15.79
N ASN A 63 -2.36 8.51 14.75
CA ASN A 63 -2.65 8.23 13.34
C ASN A 63 -1.82 7.09 12.71
N TYR A 64 -1.29 6.18 13.53
CA TYR A 64 -0.63 4.95 13.10
C TYR A 64 -0.99 3.78 14.00
N TYR A 65 -1.08 2.59 13.43
CA TYR A 65 -1.11 1.33 14.15
C TYR A 65 0.31 0.80 14.39
N ARG A 66 0.65 0.52 15.65
CA ARG A 66 1.94 -0.09 15.99
C ARG A 66 1.99 -1.52 15.44
N GLY A 67 2.99 -1.83 14.62
CA GLY A 67 3.16 -3.16 14.01
C GLY A 67 2.55 -3.30 12.61
N ALA A 68 1.84 -2.28 12.11
CA ALA A 68 1.29 -2.26 10.75
C ALA A 68 2.39 -2.25 9.66
N ASP A 69 3.65 -1.97 10.03
CA ASP A 69 4.81 -2.10 9.16
C ASP A 69 5.03 -3.54 8.65
N LYS A 70 4.47 -4.55 9.33
CA LYS A 70 4.45 -5.94 8.83
C LYS A 70 3.70 -6.07 7.50
N LEU A 71 2.65 -5.28 7.30
CA LEU A 71 1.88 -5.23 6.06
C LEU A 71 2.51 -4.25 5.05
N CYS A 72 3.15 -3.18 5.54
CA CYS A 72 3.58 -2.06 4.71
C CYS A 72 5.03 -2.16 4.18
N ARG A 73 5.79 -3.19 4.57
CA ARG A 73 7.16 -3.41 4.08
C ARG A 73 7.16 -4.61 3.15
N LYS A 74 7.81 -4.48 1.99
CA LYS A 74 7.76 -5.49 0.91
C LYS A 74 8.13 -6.90 1.39
N ALA A 75 9.28 -7.06 2.05
CA ALA A 75 9.70 -8.36 2.58
C ALA A 75 8.76 -8.87 3.70
N SER A 76 8.36 -7.99 4.62
CA SER A 76 7.44 -8.36 5.70
C SER A 76 6.07 -8.81 5.18
N LEU A 77 5.55 -8.18 4.11
CA LEU A 77 4.30 -8.57 3.46
C LEU A 77 4.40 -9.97 2.85
N VAL A 78 5.50 -10.27 2.14
CA VAL A 78 5.75 -11.61 1.59
C VAL A 78 5.79 -12.65 2.71
N LYS A 79 6.52 -12.36 3.79
CA LYS A 79 6.57 -13.25 4.97
C LYS A 79 5.18 -13.45 5.55
N LEU A 80 4.45 -12.37 5.81
CA LEU A 80 3.11 -12.39 6.39
C LEU A 80 2.16 -13.26 5.57
N ILE A 81 2.12 -13.07 4.25
CA ILE A 81 1.25 -13.84 3.35
C ILE A 81 1.63 -15.33 3.37
N LYS A 82 2.93 -15.67 3.36
CA LYS A 82 3.40 -17.06 3.37
C LYS A 82 3.21 -17.77 4.71
N THR A 83 3.33 -17.06 5.83
CA THR A 83 3.36 -17.68 7.17
C THR A 83 2.01 -17.69 7.87
N SER A 84 1.08 -16.82 7.48
CA SER A 84 -0.24 -16.72 8.09
C SER A 84 -1.19 -17.74 7.43
N PRO A 85 -1.70 -18.75 8.16
CA PRO A 85 -2.54 -19.80 7.56
C PRO A 85 -3.75 -19.24 6.80
N GLU A 86 -4.42 -18.25 7.40
CA GLU A 86 -5.59 -17.55 6.83
C GLU A 86 -5.33 -16.93 5.45
N LEU A 87 -4.08 -16.55 5.17
CA LEU A 87 -3.68 -16.02 3.87
C LEU A 87 -3.13 -17.12 2.99
N ALA A 88 -2.21 -17.95 3.50
CA ALA A 88 -1.47 -18.93 2.72
C ALA A 88 -2.38 -19.95 2.02
N GLU A 89 -3.48 -20.36 2.65
CA GLU A 89 -4.41 -21.36 2.09
C GLU A 89 -5.27 -20.79 0.95
N SER A 90 -5.54 -19.49 0.96
CA SER A 90 -6.47 -18.83 0.02
C SER A 90 -5.82 -17.79 -0.88
N CYS A 91 -4.50 -17.57 -0.78
CA CYS A 91 -3.83 -16.50 -1.50
C CYS A 91 -3.64 -16.86 -2.98
N THR A 92 -4.61 -16.44 -3.79
CA THR A 92 -4.55 -16.52 -5.26
C THR A 92 -4.30 -15.16 -5.91
N TRP A 93 -4.26 -14.09 -5.11
CA TRP A 93 -4.29 -12.68 -5.51
C TRP A 93 -2.98 -11.93 -5.18
N PHE A 94 -1.96 -12.61 -4.67
CA PHE A 94 -0.62 -12.03 -4.51
C PHE A 94 0.35 -12.74 -5.45
N PRO A 95 1.13 -12.01 -6.28
CA PRO A 95 2.08 -12.66 -7.18
C PRO A 95 3.12 -13.47 -6.40
N GLU A 96 3.51 -14.61 -6.96
CA GLU A 96 4.54 -15.46 -6.39
C GLU A 96 5.80 -14.64 -6.05
N SER A 97 6.28 -14.74 -4.82
CA SER A 97 7.30 -13.83 -4.29
C SER A 97 8.29 -14.55 -3.38
N TYR A 98 9.52 -14.08 -3.34
CA TYR A 98 10.63 -14.65 -2.56
C TYR A 98 11.46 -13.54 -1.92
N MET A 99 11.76 -13.68 -0.63
CA MET A 99 12.67 -12.77 0.07
C MET A 99 14.11 -13.18 -0.14
N ILE A 100 14.91 -12.29 -0.73
CA ILE A 100 16.32 -12.54 -1.01
C ILE A 100 17.16 -11.57 -0.18
N TYR A 101 18.13 -12.10 0.54
CA TYR A 101 19.12 -11.32 1.27
C TYR A 101 20.41 -11.24 0.44
N PRO A 102 21.05 -10.06 0.39
CA PRO A 102 22.40 -9.96 -0.15
C PRO A 102 23.36 -10.91 0.59
N THR A 103 24.21 -11.61 -0.16
CA THR A 103 25.18 -12.61 0.34
C THR A 103 26.14 -12.05 1.39
N ASN A 104 26.50 -10.77 1.30
CA ASN A 104 27.34 -10.08 2.28
C ASN A 104 26.71 -9.98 3.70
N LEU A 105 25.41 -10.27 3.85
CA LEU A 105 24.73 -10.26 5.15
C LEU A 105 24.76 -11.62 5.88
N ASN A 106 25.40 -12.65 5.32
CA ASN A 106 25.55 -13.99 5.93
C ASN A 106 24.25 -14.55 6.55
N THR A 107 23.11 -14.35 5.86
CA THR A 107 21.79 -14.76 6.35
C THR A 107 21.55 -16.25 6.03
N PRO A 108 20.96 -17.06 6.95
CA PRO A 108 20.69 -18.47 6.68
C PRO A 108 19.79 -18.66 5.46
N VAL A 109 20.18 -19.57 4.57
CA VAL A 109 19.45 -19.89 3.33
C VAL A 109 18.42 -21.00 3.62
N ALA A 110 17.17 -20.78 3.21
CA ALA A 110 16.09 -21.77 3.29
C ALA A 110 16.30 -22.85 2.22
N PRO A 111 16.35 -24.14 2.59
CA PRO A 111 16.46 -25.22 1.63
C PRO A 111 15.20 -25.33 0.78
N ALA A 112 15.35 -25.59 -0.52
CA ALA A 112 14.23 -25.68 -1.47
C ALA A 112 13.13 -26.67 -1.05
N ARG A 113 13.48 -27.77 -0.35
CA ARG A 113 12.52 -28.81 0.08
C ARG A 113 11.63 -28.38 1.26
N ASN A 114 12.13 -27.55 2.18
CA ASN A 114 11.49 -27.22 3.47
C ASN A 114 11.47 -25.70 3.77
N GLY A 115 11.49 -24.84 2.74
CA GLY A 115 11.67 -23.39 2.90
C GLY A 115 10.63 -22.72 3.82
N LEU A 116 9.36 -23.13 3.74
CA LEU A 116 8.27 -22.61 4.59
C LEU A 116 8.50 -22.88 6.10
N HIS A 117 9.01 -24.06 6.46
CA HIS A 117 9.30 -24.40 7.85
C HIS A 117 10.45 -23.53 8.40
N HIS A 118 11.49 -23.30 7.58
CA HIS A 118 12.57 -22.38 7.95
C HIS A 118 12.08 -20.94 8.12
N LEU A 119 11.19 -20.48 7.25
CA LEU A 119 10.64 -19.12 7.30
C LEU A 119 9.82 -18.84 8.57
N LYS A 120 9.08 -19.84 9.05
CA LYS A 120 8.31 -19.76 10.30
C LYS A 120 9.21 -19.70 11.53
N ASN A 121 10.31 -20.45 11.52
CA ASN A 121 11.17 -20.61 12.70
C ASN A 121 12.30 -19.57 12.78
N ASN A 122 12.67 -18.94 11.67
CA ASN A 122 13.75 -17.97 11.63
C ASN A 122 13.24 -16.54 11.31
N PRO A 123 13.76 -15.51 12.01
CA PRO A 123 13.36 -14.13 11.76
C PRO A 123 13.88 -13.62 10.41
N ARG A 124 15.06 -14.08 9.97
CA ARG A 124 15.70 -13.75 8.69
C ARG A 124 16.07 -15.05 7.98
N THR A 125 15.56 -15.23 6.77
CA THR A 125 15.84 -16.42 5.96
C THR A 125 15.86 -16.01 4.50
N ASP A 126 16.95 -16.34 3.82
CA ASP A 126 17.10 -16.13 2.39
C ASP A 126 16.39 -17.25 1.63
N GLU A 127 15.44 -16.92 0.78
CA GLU A 127 14.69 -17.86 -0.04
C GLU A 127 15.33 -18.12 -1.41
N ARG A 128 16.61 -17.77 -1.62
CA ARG A 128 17.34 -17.94 -2.89
C ARG A 128 17.21 -19.32 -3.51
N GLU A 129 17.39 -20.40 -2.75
CA GLU A 129 17.23 -21.76 -3.27
C GLU A 129 15.78 -22.07 -3.65
N VAL A 130 14.81 -21.57 -2.88
CA VAL A 130 13.38 -21.77 -3.16
C VAL A 130 12.99 -21.03 -4.44
N PHE A 131 13.48 -19.81 -4.62
CA PHE A 131 13.31 -19.04 -5.85
C PHE A 131 13.90 -19.77 -7.06
N LEU A 132 15.16 -20.21 -6.99
CA LEU A 132 15.82 -20.91 -8.10
C LEU A 132 15.10 -22.21 -8.46
N ALA A 133 14.58 -22.95 -7.47
CA ALA A 133 13.80 -24.16 -7.72
C ALA A 133 12.49 -23.86 -8.49
N SER A 134 11.78 -22.79 -8.12
CA SER A 134 10.58 -22.35 -8.86
C SER A 134 10.92 -21.82 -10.26
N TYR A 135 11.94 -20.99 -10.37
CA TYR A 135 12.43 -20.44 -11.63
C TYR A 135 12.81 -21.54 -12.63
N ASN A 136 13.53 -22.58 -12.19
CA ASN A 136 13.92 -23.71 -13.03
C ASN A 136 12.70 -24.53 -13.48
N ARG A 137 11.73 -24.77 -12.58
CA ARG A 137 10.48 -25.46 -12.92
C ARG A 137 9.71 -24.73 -14.03
N ARG A 138 9.60 -23.40 -13.95
CA ARG A 138 8.93 -22.58 -14.99
C ARG A 138 9.69 -22.59 -16.31
N LYS A 139 11.02 -22.59 -16.24
CA LYS A 139 11.88 -22.70 -17.42
C LYS A 139 11.68 -24.05 -18.13
N GLU A 140 11.54 -25.14 -17.37
CA GLU A 140 11.28 -26.48 -17.90
C GLU A 140 9.87 -26.62 -18.50
N SER A 141 8.85 -25.98 -17.89
CA SER A 141 7.48 -25.97 -18.41
C SER A 141 7.23 -24.99 -19.56
N SER A 142 8.26 -24.28 -20.04
CA SER A 142 8.16 -23.26 -21.10
C SER A 142 7.14 -22.15 -20.77
N GLU A 143 6.95 -21.84 -19.49
CA GLU A 143 6.12 -20.73 -19.02
C GLU A 143 6.88 -19.39 -19.10
N GLY A 144 6.14 -18.28 -19.15
CA GLY A 144 6.71 -16.94 -19.00
C GLY A 144 7.47 -16.81 -17.67
N ASN A 145 8.75 -16.44 -17.75
CA ASN A 145 9.69 -16.49 -16.63
C ASN A 145 10.31 -15.13 -16.32
N VAL A 146 9.54 -14.05 -16.48
CA VAL A 146 9.96 -12.68 -16.14
C VAL A 146 9.65 -12.39 -14.67
N TRP A 147 10.61 -11.77 -13.97
CA TRP A 147 10.52 -11.42 -12.56
C TRP A 147 10.98 -9.98 -12.32
N ILE A 148 10.55 -9.42 -11.19
CA ILE A 148 10.91 -8.07 -10.73
C ILE A 148 11.56 -8.14 -9.35
N ALA A 149 12.78 -7.61 -9.23
CA ALA A 149 13.47 -7.40 -7.96
C ALA A 149 13.17 -5.99 -7.44
N LYS A 150 12.72 -5.87 -6.19
CA LYS A 150 12.39 -4.59 -5.54
C LYS A 150 12.67 -4.61 -4.04
N SER A 151 13.09 -3.49 -3.45
CA SER A 151 13.24 -3.33 -1.99
C SER A 151 12.34 -2.23 -1.43
N SER A 152 12.18 -2.21 -0.10
CA SER A 152 11.46 -1.13 0.61
C SER A 152 12.27 0.17 0.74
N ALA A 153 13.56 0.14 0.36
CA ALA A 153 14.46 1.29 0.40
C ALA A 153 14.55 2.02 -0.95
N GLY A 154 14.04 1.43 -2.03
CA GLY A 154 14.02 2.03 -3.36
C GLY A 154 13.15 3.28 -3.39
N ALA A 155 13.78 4.45 -3.51
CA ALA A 155 13.09 5.72 -3.72
C ALA A 155 12.98 5.98 -5.23
N LYS A 156 11.84 6.53 -5.69
CA LYS A 156 11.66 7.06 -7.05
C LYS A 156 11.95 6.09 -8.22
N GLY A 157 11.89 4.77 -8.00
CA GLY A 157 12.19 3.78 -9.04
C GLY A 157 13.64 3.30 -9.09
N GLU A 158 14.53 3.93 -8.31
CA GLU A 158 15.87 3.40 -8.03
C GLU A 158 15.74 2.13 -7.19
N GLY A 159 16.49 1.08 -7.54
CA GLY A 159 16.41 -0.20 -6.85
C GLY A 159 15.35 -1.17 -7.39
N ILE A 160 14.91 -0.98 -8.65
CA ILE A 160 14.04 -1.92 -9.37
C ILE A 160 14.76 -2.45 -10.61
N LEU A 161 14.74 -3.78 -10.76
CA LEU A 161 15.19 -4.50 -11.94
C LEU A 161 14.09 -5.48 -12.39
N ILE A 162 13.76 -5.47 -13.68
CA ILE A 162 12.87 -6.46 -14.30
C ILE A 162 13.73 -7.27 -15.26
N SER A 163 13.74 -8.58 -15.12
CA SER A 163 14.55 -9.46 -15.97
C SER A 163 13.96 -10.86 -16.04
N SER A 164 14.24 -11.55 -17.14
CA SER A 164 14.02 -12.98 -17.32
C SER A 164 15.23 -13.82 -16.93
N ASP A 165 16.36 -13.22 -16.55
CA ASP A 165 17.57 -13.92 -16.09
C ASP A 165 17.68 -13.88 -14.55
N ALA A 166 17.55 -15.05 -13.92
CA ALA A 166 17.73 -15.20 -12.47
C ALA A 166 19.12 -14.75 -11.99
N THR A 167 20.16 -14.93 -12.80
CA THR A 167 21.54 -14.56 -12.43
C THR A 167 21.67 -13.04 -12.34
N GLU A 168 21.10 -12.32 -13.32
CA GLU A 168 21.06 -10.86 -13.32
C GLU A 168 20.32 -10.32 -12.08
N LEU A 169 19.16 -10.91 -11.75
CA LEU A 169 18.38 -10.53 -10.58
C LEU A 169 19.13 -10.75 -9.27
N LEU A 170 19.78 -11.90 -9.10
CA LEU A 170 20.52 -12.22 -7.88
C LEU A 170 21.77 -11.34 -7.75
N ASN A 171 22.53 -11.14 -8.82
CA ASN A 171 23.70 -10.25 -8.84
C ASN A 171 23.28 -8.80 -8.54
N PHE A 172 22.16 -8.34 -9.11
CA PHE A 172 21.62 -7.03 -8.81
C PHE A 172 21.35 -6.85 -7.31
N ILE A 173 20.78 -7.86 -6.64
CA ILE A 173 20.48 -7.85 -5.19
C ILE A 173 21.76 -7.96 -4.36
N ASP A 174 22.71 -8.81 -4.74
CA ASP A 174 23.98 -8.99 -4.02
C ASP A 174 24.83 -7.72 -3.99
N ASN A 175 24.69 -6.86 -5.00
CA ASN A 175 25.30 -5.53 -5.04
C ASN A 175 24.58 -4.48 -4.16
N GLN A 176 23.53 -4.86 -3.42
CA GLN A 176 22.78 -3.98 -2.53
C GLN A 176 23.09 -4.24 -1.05
N GLY A 177 22.73 -3.28 -0.19
CA GLY A 177 22.91 -3.38 1.27
C GLY A 177 21.68 -3.85 2.04
N GLN A 178 20.57 -4.17 1.38
CA GLN A 178 19.30 -4.50 2.05
C GLN A 178 18.56 -5.68 1.40
N VAL A 179 17.63 -6.26 2.17
CA VAL A 179 16.71 -7.29 1.70
C VAL A 179 15.86 -6.82 0.51
N HIS A 180 15.70 -7.70 -0.47
CA HIS A 180 14.86 -7.51 -1.64
C HIS A 180 13.77 -8.58 -1.70
N VAL A 181 12.75 -8.31 -2.49
CA VAL A 181 11.77 -9.30 -2.92
C VAL A 181 11.96 -9.50 -4.42
N ILE A 182 12.18 -10.75 -4.83
CA ILE A 182 11.96 -11.18 -6.21
C ILE A 182 10.50 -11.62 -6.30
N GLN A 183 9.73 -10.97 -7.16
CA GLN A 183 8.31 -11.24 -7.36
C GLN A 183 8.05 -11.54 -8.83
N LYS A 184 7.14 -12.47 -9.12
CA LYS A 184 6.73 -12.79 -10.49
C LYS A 184 6.20 -11.52 -11.16
N TYR A 185 6.79 -11.16 -12.29
CA TYR A 185 6.33 -10.01 -13.07
C TYR A 185 5.04 -10.40 -13.79
N LEU A 186 4.04 -9.52 -13.74
CA LEU A 186 2.76 -9.71 -14.41
C LEU A 186 2.95 -9.35 -15.90
N GLU A 187 3.21 -10.37 -16.72
CA GLU A 187 3.59 -10.23 -18.14
C GLU A 187 2.41 -9.83 -19.05
N ARG A 188 1.17 -10.18 -18.65
CA ARG A 188 -0.06 -9.91 -19.40
C ARG A 188 -1.00 -8.98 -18.61
N PRO A 189 -0.61 -7.71 -18.40
CA PRO A 189 -1.46 -6.74 -17.71
C PRO A 189 -2.70 -6.40 -18.54
N LEU A 190 -3.76 -5.97 -17.89
CA LEU A 190 -4.81 -5.22 -18.56
C LEU A 190 -4.20 -3.92 -19.08
N LEU A 191 -4.35 -3.67 -20.37
CA LEU A 191 -3.84 -2.47 -21.02
C LEU A 191 -4.99 -1.52 -21.37
N LEU A 192 -4.76 -0.22 -21.13
CA LEU A 192 -5.68 0.84 -21.51
C LEU A 192 -5.51 1.17 -22.98
N GLU A 193 -6.63 1.30 -23.68
CA GLU A 193 -6.70 1.79 -25.05
C GLU A 193 -7.44 3.14 -25.11
N PRO A 194 -7.02 4.08 -25.97
CA PRO A 194 -5.86 4.00 -26.86
C PRO A 194 -4.52 4.11 -26.13
N GLY A 195 -3.48 3.58 -26.74
CA GLY A 195 -2.07 3.75 -26.35
C GLY A 195 -1.40 2.49 -25.82
N HIS A 196 -2.12 1.37 -25.71
CA HIS A 196 -1.59 0.09 -25.24
C HIS A 196 -0.84 0.19 -23.89
N ARG A 197 -1.46 0.82 -22.89
CA ARG A 197 -0.75 1.37 -21.71
C ARG A 197 -0.98 0.56 -20.45
N LYS A 198 0.09 0.35 -19.66
CA LYS A 198 0.00 -0.26 -18.32
C LYS A 198 -0.51 0.75 -17.29
N PHE A 199 -1.18 0.27 -16.25
CA PHE A 199 -1.55 1.07 -15.09
C PHE A 199 -1.53 0.23 -13.81
N ASP A 200 -1.54 0.90 -12.67
CA ASP A 200 -1.86 0.29 -11.38
C ASP A 200 -3.01 1.05 -10.71
N ILE A 201 -3.72 0.42 -9.78
CA ILE A 201 -4.83 1.03 -9.03
C ILE A 201 -4.38 1.31 -7.59
N ARG A 202 -4.51 2.57 -7.16
CA ARG A 202 -4.41 3.00 -5.77
C ARG A 202 -5.80 3.09 -5.15
N SER A 203 -5.99 2.37 -4.03
CA SER A 203 -7.15 2.52 -3.14
C SER A 203 -6.72 3.01 -1.76
N TRP A 204 -7.44 3.98 -1.20
CA TRP A 204 -7.21 4.46 0.16
C TRP A 204 -8.12 3.75 1.15
N VAL A 205 -7.54 3.23 2.22
CA VAL A 205 -8.26 2.47 3.25
C VAL A 205 -7.97 3.08 4.62
N LEU A 206 -9.00 3.54 5.30
CA LEU A 206 -8.92 4.04 6.66
C LEU A 206 -9.35 2.94 7.63
N VAL A 207 -8.54 2.67 8.64
CA VAL A 207 -8.90 1.79 9.77
C VAL A 207 -9.02 2.65 11.02
N ASP A 208 -10.20 2.70 11.63
CA ASP A 208 -10.47 3.50 12.84
C ASP A 208 -10.06 2.77 14.13
N HIS A 209 -10.29 3.40 15.29
CA HIS A 209 -9.94 2.86 16.61
C HIS A 209 -10.75 1.63 17.06
N HIS A 210 -11.93 1.41 16.47
CA HIS A 210 -12.71 0.19 16.65
C HIS A 210 -12.33 -0.90 15.65
N TYR A 211 -11.28 -0.67 14.86
CA TYR A 211 -10.84 -1.55 13.78
C TYR A 211 -11.87 -1.69 12.65
N ASN A 212 -12.80 -0.74 12.51
CA ASN A 212 -13.66 -0.69 11.34
C ASN A 212 -12.81 -0.34 10.12
N ILE A 213 -12.98 -1.11 9.04
CA ILE A 213 -12.25 -0.93 7.78
C ILE A 213 -13.12 -0.13 6.82
N TYR A 214 -12.60 1.00 6.35
CA TYR A 214 -13.29 1.93 5.46
C TYR A 214 -12.51 2.11 4.17
N LEU A 215 -13.03 1.59 3.05
CA LEU A 215 -12.50 1.84 1.72
C LEU A 215 -13.03 3.18 1.21
N TYR A 216 -12.17 4.10 0.80
CA TYR A 216 -12.60 5.34 0.18
C TYR A 216 -13.24 5.04 -1.19
N LYS A 217 -14.39 5.66 -1.48
CA LYS A 217 -15.16 5.40 -2.70
C LYS A 217 -14.37 5.73 -3.97
N GLU A 218 -13.55 6.77 -3.91
CA GLU A 218 -12.67 7.15 -5.01
C GLU A 218 -11.34 6.41 -4.91
N GLY A 219 -10.89 5.91 -6.06
CA GLY A 219 -9.52 5.45 -6.28
C GLY A 219 -8.95 6.10 -7.53
N VAL A 220 -7.65 5.90 -7.73
CA VAL A 220 -6.95 6.46 -8.88
C VAL A 220 -6.14 5.38 -9.56
N LEU A 221 -6.25 5.34 -10.89
CA LEU A 221 -5.34 4.61 -11.75
C LEU A 221 -4.14 5.49 -12.01
N ARG A 222 -2.95 5.00 -11.67
CA ARG A 222 -1.69 5.62 -12.04
C ARG A 222 -1.22 4.98 -13.33
N THR A 223 -1.27 5.72 -14.42
CA THR A 223 -1.07 5.17 -15.76
C THR A 223 0.37 5.40 -16.24
N SER A 224 0.85 4.47 -17.06
CA SER A 224 1.96 4.76 -17.95
C SER A 224 1.43 5.56 -19.14
N SER A 225 2.21 6.51 -19.62
CA SER A 225 1.94 7.23 -20.86
C SER A 225 2.66 6.64 -22.08
N GLU A 226 3.45 5.58 -21.88
CA GLU A 226 4.18 4.88 -22.94
C GLU A 226 3.51 3.54 -23.30
N PRO A 227 3.55 3.11 -24.58
CA PRO A 227 3.06 1.80 -24.99
C PRO A 227 3.83 0.67 -24.30
N TYR A 228 3.11 -0.29 -23.73
CA TYR A 228 3.69 -1.44 -23.08
C TYR A 228 4.43 -2.33 -24.08
N ASN A 229 5.69 -2.65 -23.79
CA ASN A 229 6.54 -3.46 -24.65
C ASN A 229 7.08 -4.69 -23.90
N CYS A 230 6.46 -5.85 -24.11
CA CYS A 230 6.89 -7.11 -23.48
C CYS A 230 8.24 -7.66 -24.00
N LEU A 231 8.83 -7.06 -25.04
CA LEU A 231 10.09 -7.48 -25.62
C LEU A 231 11.30 -6.72 -25.05
N ASN A 232 11.09 -5.62 -24.32
CA ASN A 232 12.17 -4.77 -23.81
C ASN A 232 11.94 -4.31 -22.36
N PHE A 233 12.40 -5.11 -21.41
CA PHE A 233 12.34 -4.77 -19.98
C PHE A 233 13.43 -3.79 -19.51
N ARG A 234 14.38 -3.40 -20.37
CA ARG A 234 15.43 -2.42 -20.04
C ARG A 234 14.88 -1.01 -19.98
N ASP A 235 13.94 -0.69 -20.88
CA ASP A 235 13.18 0.55 -20.79
C ASP A 235 12.08 0.40 -19.74
N LYS A 236 12.36 0.95 -18.55
CA LYS A 236 11.44 0.85 -17.41
C LYS A 236 10.22 1.76 -17.54
N THR A 237 10.21 2.71 -18.48
CA THR A 237 9.20 3.77 -18.56
C THR A 237 7.81 3.21 -18.86
N CYS A 238 7.70 2.24 -19.78
CA CYS A 238 6.42 1.59 -20.07
C CYS A 238 6.00 0.54 -19.01
N HIS A 239 6.93 0.15 -18.12
CA HIS A 239 6.72 -0.93 -17.15
C HIS A 239 6.44 -0.45 -15.72
N LEU A 240 6.90 0.76 -15.35
CA LEU A 240 6.77 1.34 -14.02
C LEU A 240 5.83 2.55 -14.04
N THR A 241 4.68 2.40 -13.41
CA THR A 241 3.57 3.37 -13.37
C THR A 241 3.72 4.43 -12.27
N ASN A 242 4.86 4.46 -11.58
CA ASN A 242 5.13 5.44 -10.55
C ASN A 242 5.08 6.86 -11.15
N HIS A 243 4.20 7.72 -10.61
CA HIS A 243 4.03 9.10 -11.06
C HIS A 243 5.37 9.87 -11.20
N CYS A 244 6.31 9.72 -10.25
CA CYS A 244 7.62 10.36 -10.36
C CYS A 244 8.41 9.91 -11.60
N ILE A 245 8.38 8.62 -11.93
CA ILE A 245 9.09 8.05 -13.09
C ILE A 245 8.43 8.53 -14.38
N GLN A 246 7.10 8.47 -14.46
CA GLN A 246 6.38 8.94 -15.64
C GLN A 246 6.63 10.42 -15.90
N LYS A 247 6.55 11.26 -14.86
CA LYS A 247 6.80 12.70 -14.98
C LYS A 247 8.24 13.05 -15.38
N GLU A 248 9.20 12.21 -15.01
CA GLU A 248 10.63 12.46 -15.27
C GLU A 248 11.09 11.88 -16.61
N LEU A 249 10.61 10.70 -16.99
CA LEU A 249 11.15 9.92 -18.12
C LEU A 249 10.21 9.81 -19.33
N SER A 250 8.89 9.96 -19.17
CA SER A 250 7.96 9.82 -20.30
C SER A 250 7.78 11.13 -21.04
N GLU A 251 8.01 11.10 -22.35
CA GLU A 251 7.75 12.24 -23.24
C GLU A 251 6.24 12.47 -23.45
N ASN A 252 5.43 11.42 -23.22
CA ASN A 252 3.98 11.44 -23.37
C ASN A 252 3.23 11.74 -22.05
N TYR A 253 3.91 12.17 -20.99
CA TYR A 253 3.29 12.45 -19.70
C TYR A 253 2.14 13.47 -19.82
N GLY A 254 0.96 13.11 -19.31
CA GLY A 254 -0.24 13.94 -19.37
C GLY A 254 -1.00 13.91 -20.70
N LYS A 255 -0.58 13.08 -21.68
CA LYS A 255 -1.17 13.03 -23.02
C LYS A 255 -2.62 12.53 -23.06
N TYR A 256 -2.93 11.53 -22.24
CA TYR A 256 -4.23 10.85 -22.26
C TYR A 256 -5.16 11.33 -21.15
N GLU A 257 -4.59 11.56 -19.97
CA GLU A 257 -5.27 12.09 -18.79
C GLU A 257 -4.32 12.99 -18.01
N GLU A 258 -4.86 13.99 -17.32
CA GLU A 258 -4.06 14.97 -16.58
C GLU A 258 -3.21 14.26 -15.52
N GLY A 259 -1.89 14.49 -15.56
CA GLY A 259 -0.97 13.93 -14.58
C GLY A 259 -0.83 12.41 -14.59
N ASN A 260 -1.29 11.72 -15.65
CA ASN A 260 -1.37 10.26 -15.70
C ASN A 260 -2.24 9.66 -14.56
N GLU A 261 -3.27 10.40 -14.16
CA GLU A 261 -4.24 10.00 -13.13
C GLU A 261 -5.62 9.85 -13.77
N MET A 262 -6.09 8.60 -13.90
CA MET A 262 -7.45 8.29 -14.35
C MET A 262 -8.30 7.87 -13.14
N PHE A 263 -9.46 8.50 -12.95
CA PHE A 263 -10.31 8.24 -11.79
C PHE A 263 -11.32 7.11 -12.04
N PHE A 264 -11.96 6.62 -10.98
CA PHE A 264 -12.88 5.47 -11.07
C PHE A 264 -14.07 5.69 -11.98
N GLU A 265 -14.59 6.92 -12.09
CA GLU A 265 -15.67 7.25 -13.01
C GLU A 265 -15.27 7.00 -14.47
N ASP A 266 -14.15 7.58 -14.90
CA ASP A 266 -13.61 7.42 -16.26
C ASP A 266 -13.24 5.95 -16.54
N PHE A 267 -12.61 5.28 -15.57
CA PHE A 267 -12.23 3.88 -15.72
C PHE A 267 -13.44 2.95 -15.79
N ASN A 268 -14.51 3.22 -15.03
CA ASN A 268 -15.75 2.46 -15.12
C ASN A 268 -16.42 2.65 -16.48
N GLN A 269 -16.38 3.85 -17.06
CA GLN A 269 -16.85 4.10 -18.41
C GLN A 269 -16.00 3.33 -19.45
N TYR A 270 -14.67 3.32 -19.29
CA TYR A 270 -13.77 2.51 -20.12
C TYR A 270 -14.13 1.01 -20.07
N LEU A 271 -14.32 0.44 -18.87
CA LEU A 271 -14.71 -0.96 -18.71
C LEU A 271 -16.06 -1.27 -19.37
N THR A 272 -17.02 -0.35 -19.23
CA THR A 272 -18.36 -0.52 -19.83
C THR A 272 -18.26 -0.57 -21.35
N ASN A 273 -17.53 0.39 -21.94
CA ASN A 273 -17.43 0.53 -23.38
C ASN A 273 -16.53 -0.52 -24.04
N CYS A 274 -15.39 -0.85 -23.42
CA CYS A 274 -14.35 -1.65 -24.03
C CYS A 274 -14.34 -3.11 -23.57
N LYS A 275 -14.93 -3.42 -22.41
CA LYS A 275 -14.89 -4.75 -21.79
C LYS A 275 -16.28 -5.31 -21.45
N ASN A 276 -17.35 -4.56 -21.73
CA ASN A 276 -18.74 -4.94 -21.44
C ASN A 276 -18.92 -5.40 -19.97
N THR A 277 -18.28 -4.67 -19.05
CA THR A 277 -18.33 -4.93 -17.61
C THR A 277 -18.21 -3.63 -16.84
N SER A 278 -18.34 -3.67 -15.52
CA SER A 278 -18.18 -2.50 -14.66
C SER A 278 -17.09 -2.71 -13.62
N LEU A 279 -16.62 -1.60 -13.05
CA LEU A 279 -15.66 -1.60 -11.96
C LEU A 279 -16.19 -2.42 -10.76
N GLU A 280 -17.46 -2.22 -10.40
CA GLU A 280 -18.12 -2.97 -9.31
C GLU A 280 -18.48 -4.42 -9.67
N GLY A 281 -18.63 -4.73 -10.95
CA GLY A 281 -18.91 -6.10 -11.40
C GLY A 281 -17.66 -6.99 -11.48
N SER A 282 -16.49 -6.40 -11.77
CA SER A 282 -15.29 -7.18 -12.12
C SER A 282 -14.11 -6.99 -11.16
N ILE A 283 -13.82 -5.77 -10.70
CA ILE A 283 -12.54 -5.45 -10.05
C ILE A 283 -12.71 -5.13 -8.57
N LEU A 284 -13.64 -4.24 -8.21
CA LEU A 284 -13.81 -3.78 -6.83
C LEU A 284 -14.18 -4.89 -5.83
N PRO A 285 -14.98 -5.92 -6.17
CA PRO A 285 -15.21 -7.04 -5.25
C PRO A 285 -13.93 -7.76 -4.84
N GLN A 286 -13.00 -7.95 -5.79
CA GLN A 286 -11.70 -8.56 -5.52
C GLN A 286 -10.84 -7.63 -4.66
N ILE A 287 -10.79 -6.33 -4.95
CA ILE A 287 -10.10 -5.32 -4.13
C ILE A 287 -10.61 -5.34 -2.68
N LYS A 288 -11.93 -5.30 -2.48
CA LYS A 288 -12.59 -5.33 -1.16
C LYS A 288 -12.22 -6.61 -0.41
N HIS A 289 -12.25 -7.77 -1.07
CA HIS A 289 -11.84 -9.04 -0.50
C HIS A 289 -10.38 -9.02 -0.04
N ILE A 290 -9.45 -8.57 -0.90
CA ILE A 290 -8.02 -8.53 -0.58
C ILE A 290 -7.74 -7.62 0.62
N ILE A 291 -8.35 -6.42 0.64
CA ILE A 291 -8.19 -5.46 1.75
C ILE A 291 -8.65 -6.08 3.07
N ARG A 292 -9.85 -6.69 3.10
CA ARG A 292 -10.38 -7.36 4.28
C ARG A 292 -9.45 -8.48 4.74
N SER A 293 -9.04 -9.37 3.82
CA SER A 293 -8.15 -10.49 4.13
C SER A 293 -6.83 -10.03 4.76
N CYS A 294 -6.20 -8.99 4.19
CA CYS A 294 -4.96 -8.44 4.73
C CYS A 294 -5.12 -7.82 6.14
N LEU A 295 -6.16 -7.01 6.34
CA LEU A 295 -6.33 -6.24 7.57
C LEU A 295 -6.89 -7.08 8.72
N VAL A 296 -7.79 -8.03 8.45
CA VAL A 296 -8.30 -8.98 9.46
C VAL A 296 -7.16 -9.88 9.95
N CYS A 297 -6.31 -10.37 9.05
CA CYS A 297 -5.17 -11.23 9.41
C CYS A 297 -4.22 -10.59 10.43
N ILE A 298 -4.00 -9.27 10.35
CA ILE A 298 -3.11 -8.57 11.29
C ILE A 298 -3.82 -7.98 12.51
N GLU A 299 -5.16 -7.98 12.55
CA GLU A 299 -5.96 -7.38 13.62
C GLU A 299 -5.53 -7.80 15.02
N PRO A 300 -5.39 -9.11 15.33
CA PRO A 300 -5.03 -9.55 16.68
C PRO A 300 -3.67 -9.02 17.13
N ALA A 301 -2.77 -8.71 16.18
CA ALA A 301 -1.43 -8.24 16.46
C ALA A 301 -1.32 -6.73 16.63
N ILE A 302 -2.28 -5.94 16.13
CA ILE A 302 -2.18 -4.47 16.09
C ILE A 302 -3.37 -3.74 16.73
N SER A 303 -4.51 -4.41 16.97
CA SER A 303 -5.72 -3.76 17.52
C SER A 303 -5.45 -3.04 18.84
N THR A 304 -6.07 -1.87 19.01
CA THR A 304 -5.90 -1.00 20.20
C THR A 304 -7.09 -1.02 21.16
N LYS A 305 -8.07 -1.91 20.93
CA LYS A 305 -9.34 -2.00 21.68
C LYS A 305 -9.17 -2.05 23.20
N HIS A 306 -8.09 -2.65 23.69
CA HIS A 306 -7.81 -2.82 25.13
C HIS A 306 -6.52 -2.12 25.59
N LEU A 307 -5.99 -1.19 24.79
CA LEU A 307 -4.80 -0.41 25.15
C LEU A 307 -5.18 0.90 25.85
N SER A 308 -4.21 1.47 26.56
CA SER A 308 -4.33 2.77 27.23
C SER A 308 -4.41 3.97 26.26
N TYR A 309 -4.15 3.74 24.98
CA TYR A 309 -4.29 4.69 23.88
C TYR A 309 -5.00 4.01 22.71
N GLN A 310 -5.49 4.81 21.77
CA GLN A 310 -6.17 4.33 20.57
C GLN A 310 -5.38 4.66 19.31
N SER A 311 -5.57 3.88 18.25
CA SER A 311 -4.96 4.11 16.93
C SER A 311 -6.00 4.21 15.83
N PHE A 312 -5.71 5.00 14.81
CA PHE A 312 -6.29 4.85 13.48
C PHE A 312 -5.17 4.94 12.46
N GLN A 313 -5.37 4.47 11.23
CA GLN A 313 -4.36 4.64 10.19
C GLN A 313 -4.98 4.66 8.79
N LEU A 314 -4.44 5.52 7.95
CA LEU A 314 -4.69 5.53 6.51
C LEU A 314 -3.64 4.67 5.79
N PHE A 315 -4.10 3.72 4.99
CA PHE A 315 -3.29 2.86 4.13
C PHE A 315 -3.57 3.16 2.65
N GLY A 316 -2.55 3.00 1.81
CA GLY A 316 -2.70 3.03 0.35
C GLY A 316 -2.40 1.66 -0.23
N PHE A 317 -3.42 0.93 -0.66
CA PHE A 317 -3.26 -0.36 -1.32
C PHE A 317 -3.04 -0.17 -2.81
N ASP A 318 -2.04 -0.88 -3.35
CA ASP A 318 -1.65 -0.80 -4.75
C ASP A 318 -1.92 -2.14 -5.43
N PHE A 319 -2.71 -2.12 -6.50
CA PHE A 319 -3.14 -3.30 -7.24
C PHE A 319 -2.74 -3.23 -8.72
N MET A 320 -2.49 -4.39 -9.31
CA MET A 320 -2.48 -4.58 -10.76
C MET A 320 -3.72 -5.37 -11.19
N VAL A 321 -4.12 -5.22 -12.44
CA VAL A 321 -5.16 -6.04 -13.07
C VAL A 321 -4.54 -6.72 -14.28
N ASP A 322 -4.77 -8.02 -14.45
CA ASP A 322 -4.36 -8.75 -15.66
C ASP A 322 -5.42 -8.71 -16.76
N GLU A 323 -5.08 -9.21 -17.95
CA GLU A 323 -5.98 -9.23 -19.11
C GLU A 323 -7.31 -9.98 -18.88
N ASP A 324 -7.34 -10.89 -17.90
CA ASP A 324 -8.51 -11.68 -17.49
C ASP A 324 -9.34 -10.97 -16.40
N LEU A 325 -9.04 -9.70 -16.11
CA LEU A 325 -9.66 -8.89 -15.06
C LEU A 325 -9.45 -9.42 -13.64
N LYS A 326 -8.42 -10.24 -13.42
CA LYS A 326 -8.03 -10.67 -12.08
C LYS A 326 -7.15 -9.63 -11.42
N VAL A 327 -7.47 -9.34 -10.16
CA VAL A 327 -6.78 -8.33 -9.35
C VAL A 327 -5.64 -8.95 -8.56
N TRP A 328 -4.50 -8.28 -8.58
CA TRP A 328 -3.28 -8.69 -7.90
C TRP A 328 -2.80 -7.60 -6.94
N LEU A 329 -2.63 -7.92 -5.65
CA LEU A 329 -1.99 -7.02 -4.69
C LEU A 329 -0.50 -6.89 -5.00
N ILE A 330 -0.01 -5.66 -5.09
CA ILE A 330 1.41 -5.37 -5.34
C ILE A 330 2.12 -4.93 -4.07
N GLU A 331 1.51 -4.01 -3.32
CA GLU A 331 2.00 -3.56 -2.03
C GLU A 331 0.95 -2.79 -1.23
N VAL A 332 1.27 -2.54 0.05
CA VAL A 332 0.49 -1.67 0.93
C VAL A 332 1.40 -0.56 1.45
N ASN A 333 0.97 0.69 1.30
CA ASN A 333 1.68 1.88 1.73
C ASN A 333 1.14 2.34 3.09
N GLY A 334 1.99 2.37 4.12
CA GLY A 334 1.58 2.77 5.48
C GLY A 334 1.48 4.28 5.73
N ALA A 335 1.95 5.09 4.78
CA ALA A 335 1.90 6.56 4.82
C ALA A 335 1.63 7.10 3.41
N PRO A 336 0.45 6.84 2.82
CA PRO A 336 0.16 7.22 1.45
C PRO A 336 -0.04 8.74 1.31
N ALA A 337 0.32 9.27 0.16
CA ALA A 337 -0.20 10.56 -0.32
C ALA A 337 -1.58 10.37 -0.97
N CYS A 338 -2.29 11.47 -1.21
CA CYS A 338 -3.55 11.48 -1.96
C CYS A 338 -3.36 12.17 -3.33
N ALA A 339 -4.25 11.88 -4.28
CA ALA A 339 -4.34 12.65 -5.53
C ALA A 339 -4.84 14.06 -5.23
N GLN A 340 -4.37 15.07 -5.97
CA GLN A 340 -4.62 16.48 -5.65
C GLN A 340 -6.13 16.80 -5.55
N LYS A 341 -6.92 16.26 -6.49
CA LYS A 341 -8.38 16.43 -6.58
C LYS A 341 -9.14 15.82 -5.40
N LEU A 342 -8.56 14.82 -4.73
CA LEU A 342 -9.25 14.01 -3.72
C LEU A 342 -8.88 14.38 -2.27
N TYR A 343 -7.92 15.29 -2.05
CA TYR A 343 -7.46 15.64 -0.70
C TYR A 343 -8.58 16.13 0.21
N ALA A 344 -9.38 17.09 -0.27
CA ALA A 344 -10.38 17.75 0.56
C ALA A 344 -11.40 16.76 1.12
N GLU A 345 -11.94 15.90 0.26
CA GLU A 345 -12.96 14.92 0.65
C GLU A 345 -12.36 13.81 1.52
N LEU A 346 -11.22 13.23 1.14
CA LEU A 346 -10.58 12.17 1.93
C LEU A 346 -10.17 12.68 3.33
N CYS A 347 -9.55 13.86 3.41
CA CYS A 347 -9.09 14.42 4.69
C CYS A 347 -10.27 14.78 5.59
N GLN A 348 -11.36 15.32 5.04
CA GLN A 348 -12.59 15.55 5.80
C GLN A 348 -13.17 14.23 6.31
N GLY A 349 -13.21 13.20 5.47
CA GLY A 349 -13.63 11.86 5.88
C GLY A 349 -12.79 11.28 7.02
N ILE A 350 -11.47 11.50 7.03
CA ILE A 350 -10.58 11.09 8.15
C ILE A 350 -10.97 11.84 9.42
N VAL A 351 -11.22 13.15 9.35
CA VAL A 351 -11.68 13.95 10.49
C VAL A 351 -12.98 13.39 11.02
N ASP A 352 -13.98 13.19 10.16
CA ASP A 352 -15.31 12.75 10.55
C ASP A 352 -15.33 11.34 11.17
N VAL A 353 -14.65 10.38 10.50
CA VAL A 353 -14.74 8.96 10.84
C VAL A 353 -13.72 8.55 11.90
N ALA A 354 -12.48 9.03 11.83
CA ALA A 354 -11.42 8.55 12.73
C ALA A 354 -11.16 9.47 13.93
N ILE A 355 -11.38 10.78 13.79
CA ILE A 355 -11.02 11.76 14.82
C ILE A 355 -12.25 12.18 15.63
N SER A 356 -13.29 12.68 14.96
CA SER A 356 -14.52 13.17 15.59
C SER A 356 -15.36 12.06 16.22
N SER A 357 -15.18 10.80 15.80
CA SER A 357 -15.77 9.64 16.47
C SER A 357 -15.22 9.41 17.89
N VAL A 358 -13.97 9.84 18.15
CA VAL A 358 -13.35 9.79 19.50
C VAL A 358 -13.51 11.13 20.23
N PHE A 359 -13.48 12.24 19.48
CA PHE A 359 -13.52 13.60 20.01
C PHE A 359 -14.66 14.39 19.36
N PRO A 360 -15.92 14.18 19.79
CA PRO A 360 -17.07 14.84 19.19
C PRO A 360 -16.94 16.36 19.23
N LEU A 361 -17.21 17.00 18.10
CA LEU A 361 -17.30 18.46 18.02
C LEU A 361 -18.65 18.88 18.62
N GLY A 362 -18.66 19.90 19.48
CA GLY A 362 -19.89 20.46 20.04
C GLY A 362 -20.79 21.10 18.96
N ASP A 363 -22.10 21.15 19.23
CA ASP A 363 -23.24 21.60 18.40
C ASP A 363 -22.87 22.43 17.15
N LEU A 364 -22.34 21.76 16.14
CA LEU A 364 -22.48 22.21 14.77
C LEU A 364 -23.87 21.77 14.31
N PRO A 365 -24.65 22.61 13.61
CA PRO A 365 -25.91 22.17 13.02
C PRO A 365 -25.61 20.90 12.24
N GLN A 366 -26.31 19.81 12.58
CA GLN A 366 -26.15 18.52 11.92
C GLN A 366 -26.20 18.78 10.43
N LYS A 367 -25.05 18.71 9.75
CA LYS A 367 -25.05 18.74 8.30
C LYS A 367 -25.98 17.60 7.88
N PRO A 368 -26.91 17.84 6.94
CA PRO A 368 -27.81 16.79 6.45
C PRO A 368 -26.95 15.57 6.13
N SER A 369 -27.38 14.39 6.58
CA SER A 369 -26.62 13.13 6.56
C SER A 369 -25.84 12.99 5.24
N GLN A 370 -24.60 13.47 5.22
CA GLN A 370 -23.78 13.41 4.04
C GLN A 370 -23.46 11.94 3.86
N GLN A 371 -23.85 11.40 2.70
CA GLN A 371 -23.61 10.01 2.38
C GLN A 371 -22.12 9.73 2.58
N SER A 372 -21.78 8.75 3.45
CA SER A 372 -20.38 8.52 3.81
C SER A 372 -19.51 8.38 2.57
N VAL A 373 -18.37 9.07 2.55
CA VAL A 373 -17.39 8.99 1.45
C VAL A 373 -16.65 7.65 1.44
N PHE A 374 -16.85 6.84 2.47
CA PHE A 374 -16.30 5.50 2.58
C PHE A 374 -17.34 4.41 2.41
N ILE A 375 -16.88 3.26 1.92
CA ILE A 375 -17.55 1.97 1.95
C ILE A 375 -16.99 1.23 3.18
N LYS A 376 -17.83 0.95 4.16
CA LYS A 376 -17.44 0.09 5.28
C LYS A 376 -17.34 -1.35 4.76
N LEU A 377 -16.16 -1.95 4.89
CA LEU A 377 -15.88 -3.30 4.41
C LEU A 377 -16.31 -4.35 5.39
#